data_AF-K0S2D3-F1
#
_entry.id   AF-K0S2D3-F1
#
_cell.length_a   1.000
_cell.length_b   1.000
_cell.length_c   1.000
_cell.angle_alpha   90.00
_cell.angle_beta   90.00
_cell.angle_gamma   90.00
#
_symmetry.space_group_name_H-M   'P 1'
#
loop_
_entity.id
_entity.type
_entity.pdbx_description
1 polymer ?
#
loop_
_entity_poly.entity_id
_entity_poly.type
_entity_poly.pdbx_seq_one_letter_code
_entity_poly.pdbx_strand_id
1 'polypeptide(L)'
;MSAPISVAFALVLVSSLGFSPSSTHRIRRFAASTSASDLQAAKKIFIDGEAGTTGLQVRERLAKRDDLEILSIADDLRKDVAERKRLINEADCVILCLPDAASIEAAAMVENDRTVVIDASTAFRVDDDWTYGFPELSKAQHDSIRSSK
;
A
#
# COMPACT_ATOMS: atom_id res chain seq x y z
N MET A 1 17.06 30.50 22.78
CA MET A 1 15.66 30.04 22.94
C MET A 1 15.67 28.56 22.52
N SER A 2 16.25 27.58 23.22
CA SER A 2 16.12 27.16 24.64
C SER A 2 14.64 27.07 25.01
N ALA A 3 13.98 25.91 25.20
CA ALA A 3 14.42 24.61 25.71
C ALA A 3 13.46 23.46 25.26
N PRO A 4 13.82 22.19 25.48
CA PRO A 4 13.06 20.98 25.08
C PRO A 4 12.11 20.48 26.18
N ILE A 5 11.01 19.82 25.80
CA ILE A 5 10.06 19.22 26.75
C ILE A 5 10.48 17.77 27.04
N SER A 6 10.74 17.53 28.32
CA SER A 6 11.16 16.25 28.90
C SER A 6 10.02 15.23 29.01
N VAL A 7 10.43 13.97 28.82
CA VAL A 7 9.81 12.74 29.29
C VAL A 7 9.60 12.79 30.81
N ALA A 8 8.40 12.42 31.29
CA ALA A 8 8.17 12.15 32.71
C ALA A 8 7.38 10.84 32.88
N PHE A 9 8.12 9.82 33.30
CA PHE A 9 7.69 8.49 33.67
C PHE A 9 7.12 8.56 35.09
N ALA A 10 5.81 8.34 35.28
CA ALA A 10 5.19 8.33 36.59
C ALA A 10 4.89 6.89 37.03
N LEU A 11 5.78 6.36 37.87
CA LEU A 11 5.62 5.11 38.62
C LEU A 11 4.66 5.36 39.79
N VAL A 12 3.47 4.76 39.78
CA VAL A 12 2.50 4.89 40.89
C VAL A 12 2.63 3.69 41.83
N LEU A 13 2.96 3.99 43.09
CA LEU A 13 2.95 3.10 44.24
C LEU A 13 1.53 2.61 44.56
N VAL A 14 1.37 1.28 44.62
CA VAL A 14 0.16 0.60 45.11
C VAL A 14 0.23 0.49 46.63
N SER A 15 -0.73 1.10 47.34
CA SER A 15 -0.99 0.77 48.75
C SER A 15 -2.49 0.91 49.06
N SER A 16 -3.10 -0.26 49.29
CA SER A 16 -4.11 -0.57 50.32
C SER A 16 -5.48 0.14 50.37
N LEU A 17 -6.51 -0.71 50.22
CA LEU A 17 -7.83 -0.73 50.88
C LEU A 17 -8.97 0.09 50.26
N GLY A 18 -10.01 -0.62 49.80
CA GLY A 18 -11.33 -0.03 49.51
C GLY A 18 -12.17 -0.77 48.48
N PHE A 19 -12.53 -2.03 48.76
CA PHE A 19 -13.56 -2.77 48.01
C PHE A 19 -14.95 -2.16 48.28
N SER A 20 -15.64 -1.68 47.24
CA SER A 20 -17.08 -1.38 47.25
C SER A 20 -17.68 -1.73 45.88
N PRO A 21 -18.63 -2.68 45.77
CA PRO A 21 -19.13 -3.17 44.49
C PRO A 21 -20.52 -2.63 44.18
N SER A 22 -20.62 -1.49 43.48
CA SER A 22 -21.81 -1.13 42.71
C SER A 22 -21.66 0.24 42.06
N SER A 23 -21.15 0.30 40.83
CA SER A 23 -21.65 1.30 39.88
C SER A 23 -21.28 0.90 38.46
N THR A 24 -22.34 0.79 37.67
CA THR A 24 -22.39 0.50 36.25
C THR A 24 -21.46 1.42 35.47
N HIS A 25 -20.28 0.95 35.10
CA HIS A 25 -19.48 1.53 34.04
C HIS A 25 -19.31 0.48 32.95
N ARG A 26 -20.20 0.57 31.96
CA ARG A 26 -20.10 -0.12 30.69
C ARG A 26 -18.80 0.34 30.01
N ILE A 27 -17.70 -0.35 30.30
CA ILE A 27 -16.46 -0.22 29.52
C ILE A 27 -16.82 -0.71 28.12
N ARG A 28 -17.12 0.23 27.21
CA ARG A 28 -17.03 -0.05 25.78
C ARG A 28 -15.55 -0.31 25.49
N ARG A 29 -15.13 -1.56 25.67
CA ARG A 29 -13.96 -2.08 24.94
C ARG A 29 -14.32 -1.87 23.47
N PHE A 30 -13.76 -0.83 22.86
CA PHE A 30 -13.61 -0.77 21.42
C PHE A 30 -12.64 -1.90 21.06
N ALA A 31 -13.18 -3.11 20.96
CA ALA A 31 -12.53 -4.18 20.25
C ALA A 31 -12.55 -3.74 18.78
N ALA A 32 -11.40 -3.32 18.26
CA ALA A 32 -11.16 -3.39 16.83
C ALA A 32 -11.24 -4.88 16.47
N SER A 33 -12.43 -5.34 16.11
CA SER A 33 -12.66 -6.69 15.60
C SER A 33 -12.27 -6.67 14.12
N THR A 34 -10.98 -6.79 13.82
CA THR A 34 -10.59 -7.33 12.51
C THR A 34 -11.01 -8.79 12.53
N SER A 35 -12.02 -9.13 11.72
CA SER A 35 -12.52 -10.51 11.66
C SER A 35 -11.55 -11.37 10.85
N ALA A 36 -11.53 -12.68 11.12
CA ALA A 36 -10.69 -13.64 10.41
C ALA A 36 -10.91 -13.65 8.88
N SER A 37 -12.03 -13.11 8.39
CA SER A 37 -12.30 -12.88 6.97
C SER A 37 -11.37 -11.84 6.32
N ASP A 38 -10.83 -10.92 7.12
CA ASP A 38 -9.93 -9.86 6.65
C ASP A 38 -8.48 -10.37 6.50
N LEU A 39 -8.21 -11.61 6.94
CA LEU A 39 -6.89 -12.23 6.96
C LEU A 39 -6.54 -13.08 5.73
N GLN A 40 -7.40 -13.19 4.71
CA GLN A 40 -7.03 -13.87 3.47
C GLN A 40 -7.87 -13.43 2.25
N ALA A 41 -7.97 -12.13 2.00
CA ALA A 41 -8.25 -11.68 0.64
C ALA A 41 -6.91 -11.52 -0.08
N ALA A 42 -6.71 -12.26 -1.17
CA ALA A 42 -5.53 -12.12 -2.01
C ALA A 42 -5.42 -10.66 -2.50
N LYS A 43 -4.22 -10.09 -2.47
CA LYS A 43 -4.03 -8.71 -2.94
C LYS A 43 -4.19 -8.64 -4.44
N LYS A 44 -5.01 -7.71 -4.93
CA LYS A 44 -5.28 -7.52 -6.35
C LYS A 44 -4.16 -6.72 -7.00
N ILE A 45 -3.49 -7.32 -7.98
CA ILE A 45 -2.41 -6.69 -8.75
C ILE A 45 -2.85 -6.52 -10.19
N PHE A 46 -2.68 -5.31 -10.74
CA PHE A 46 -2.88 -5.06 -12.16
C PHE A 46 -1.56 -4.65 -12.81
N ILE A 47 -1.23 -5.24 -13.97
CA ILE A 47 -0.02 -4.91 -14.72
C ILE A 47 -0.45 -4.14 -15.97
N ASP A 48 -0.34 -2.82 -15.93
CA ASP A 48 -0.64 -2.00 -17.10
C ASP A 48 0.57 -2.03 -18.05
N GLY A 49 0.36 -2.50 -19.27
CA GLY A 49 1.46 -2.86 -20.19
C GLY A 49 1.94 -4.32 -20.08
N GLU A 50 1.11 -5.23 -19.57
CA GLU A 50 1.43 -6.66 -19.41
C GLU A 50 1.98 -7.33 -20.69
N ALA A 51 1.45 -6.96 -21.87
CA ALA A 51 1.88 -7.54 -23.15
C ALA A 51 3.32 -7.16 -23.56
N GLY A 52 3.94 -6.20 -22.88
CA GLY A 52 5.35 -5.86 -23.08
C GLY A 52 6.29 -6.91 -22.48
N THR A 53 7.56 -6.90 -22.90
CA THR A 53 8.56 -7.87 -22.40
C THR A 53 8.77 -7.76 -20.89
N THR A 54 8.84 -6.54 -20.35
CA THR A 54 8.93 -6.30 -18.91
C THR A 54 7.66 -6.79 -18.19
N GLY A 55 6.49 -6.45 -18.73
CA GLY A 55 5.19 -6.85 -18.16
C GLY A 55 5.03 -8.37 -18.08
N LEU A 56 5.39 -9.09 -19.15
CA LEU A 56 5.32 -10.55 -19.22
C LEU A 56 6.22 -11.20 -18.15
N GLN A 57 7.46 -10.70 -18.00
CA GLN A 57 8.37 -11.22 -16.97
C GLN A 57 7.86 -10.96 -15.55
N VAL A 58 7.25 -9.80 -15.31
CA VAL A 58 6.61 -9.49 -14.02
C VAL A 58 5.45 -10.46 -13.78
N ARG A 59 4.58 -10.66 -14.77
CA ARG A 59 3.47 -11.61 -14.67
C ARG A 59 3.95 -13.03 -14.37
N GLU A 60 4.95 -13.53 -15.09
CA GLU A 60 5.52 -14.87 -14.86
C GLU A 60 6.10 -15.04 -13.46
N ARG A 61 6.67 -13.97 -12.87
CA ARG A 61 7.17 -13.99 -11.49
C ARG A 61 6.03 -13.97 -10.48
N LEU A 62 5.02 -13.12 -10.69
CA LEU A 62 3.88 -13.00 -9.79
C LEU A 62 2.95 -14.21 -9.85
N ALA A 63 2.81 -14.87 -11.00
CA ALA A 63 1.99 -16.08 -11.18
C ALA A 63 2.46 -17.28 -10.34
N LYS A 64 3.67 -17.22 -9.77
CA LYS A 64 4.21 -18.25 -8.86
C LYS A 64 3.80 -18.01 -7.41
N ARG A 65 3.00 -16.98 -7.14
CA ARG A 65 2.56 -16.59 -5.80
C ARG A 65 1.07 -16.89 -5.64
N ASP A 66 0.74 -17.62 -4.58
CA ASP A 66 -0.65 -18.02 -4.28
C ASP A 66 -1.38 -16.98 -3.41
N ASP A 67 -0.69 -15.94 -2.93
CA ASP A 67 -1.23 -14.88 -2.08
C ASP A 67 -1.74 -13.65 -2.87
N LEU A 68 -1.63 -13.67 -4.19
CA LEU A 68 -1.96 -12.54 -5.08
C LEU A 68 -3.02 -12.93 -6.12
N GLU A 69 -3.88 -11.98 -6.46
CA GLU A 69 -4.83 -12.07 -7.56
C GLU A 69 -4.35 -11.14 -8.68
N ILE A 70 -4.06 -11.68 -9.88
CA ILE A 70 -3.63 -10.87 -11.02
C ILE A 70 -4.85 -10.50 -11.87
N LEU A 71 -5.22 -9.22 -11.85
CA LEU A 71 -6.24 -8.66 -12.73
C LEU A 71 -5.71 -8.60 -14.17
N SER A 72 -6.52 -9.06 -15.12
CA SER A 72 -6.17 -9.08 -16.54
C SER A 72 -7.11 -8.17 -17.33
N ILE A 73 -6.57 -7.45 -18.32
CA ILE A 73 -7.33 -6.66 -19.28
C ILE A 73 -7.49 -7.45 -20.59
N ALA A 74 -8.63 -7.33 -21.26
CA ALA A 74 -8.80 -7.91 -22.59
C ALA A 74 -7.84 -7.24 -23.59
N ASP A 75 -7.28 -8.02 -24.53
CA ASP A 75 -6.23 -7.54 -25.44
C ASP A 75 -6.68 -6.37 -26.32
N ASP A 76 -7.95 -6.36 -26.74
CA ASP A 76 -8.58 -5.30 -27.50
C ASP A 76 -8.86 -4.03 -26.68
N LEU A 77 -8.96 -4.17 -25.35
CA LEU A 77 -9.22 -3.06 -24.41
C LEU A 77 -7.95 -2.50 -23.76
N ARG A 78 -6.76 -3.07 -24.02
CA ARG A 78 -5.50 -2.66 -23.37
C ARG A 78 -5.08 -1.20 -23.59
N LYS A 79 -5.70 -0.51 -24.55
CA LYS A 79 -5.51 0.93 -24.82
C LYS A 79 -6.75 1.76 -24.51
N ASP A 80 -7.84 1.12 -24.11
CA ASP A 80 -9.06 1.82 -23.72
C ASP A 80 -8.86 2.50 -22.38
N VAL A 81 -9.08 3.82 -22.36
CA VAL A 81 -8.81 4.65 -21.18
C VAL A 81 -9.75 4.30 -20.04
N ALA A 82 -11.02 4.01 -20.34
CA ALA A 82 -12.02 3.72 -19.31
C ALA A 82 -11.76 2.37 -18.64
N GLU A 83 -11.41 1.35 -19.42
CA GLU A 83 -11.13 0.02 -18.88
C GLU A 83 -9.82 -0.03 -18.10
N ARG A 84 -8.76 0.63 -18.59
CA ARG A 84 -7.51 0.80 -17.82
C ARG A 84 -7.78 1.49 -16.50
N LYS A 85 -8.50 2.61 -16.52
CA LYS A 85 -8.86 3.37 -15.31
C LYS A 85 -9.69 2.53 -14.34
N ARG A 86 -10.65 1.73 -14.83
CA ARG A 86 -11.45 0.81 -14.02
C ARG A 86 -10.57 -0.19 -13.29
N LEU A 87 -9.65 -0.85 -14.00
CA LEU A 87 -8.75 -1.85 -13.43
C LEU A 87 -7.70 -1.26 -12.50
N ILE A 88 -7.13 -0.10 -12.83
CA ILE A 88 -6.24 0.67 -11.98
C ILE A 88 -6.91 0.92 -10.62
N ASN A 89 -8.15 1.39 -10.64
CA ASN A 89 -8.89 1.69 -9.42
C ASN A 89 -9.50 0.45 -8.75
N GLU A 90 -9.48 -0.72 -9.40
CA GLU A 90 -9.85 -2.01 -8.81
C GLU A 90 -8.66 -2.69 -8.12
N ALA A 91 -7.43 -2.45 -8.57
CA ALA A 91 -6.23 -3.04 -8.00
C ALA A 91 -5.82 -2.43 -6.65
N ASP A 92 -5.25 -3.25 -5.77
CA ASP A 92 -4.53 -2.80 -4.57
C ASP A 92 -3.13 -2.29 -4.92
N CYS A 93 -2.50 -2.86 -5.95
CA CYS A 93 -1.24 -2.39 -6.49
C CYS A 93 -1.27 -2.45 -8.03
N VAL A 94 -0.82 -1.37 -8.67
CA VAL A 94 -0.66 -1.29 -10.12
C VAL A 94 0.83 -1.27 -10.45
N ILE A 95 1.25 -2.12 -11.37
CA ILE A 95 2.61 -2.10 -11.92
C ILE A 95 2.53 -1.51 -13.33
N LEU A 96 3.13 -0.34 -13.51
CA LEU A 96 3.20 0.33 -14.81
C LEU A 96 4.44 -0.17 -15.57
N CYS A 97 4.20 -0.92 -16.64
CA CYS A 97 5.21 -1.40 -17.58
C CYS A 97 5.02 -0.69 -18.92
N LEU A 98 4.94 0.63 -18.88
CA LEU A 98 4.58 1.49 -20.01
C LEU A 98 5.74 2.42 -20.40
N PRO A 99 5.71 3.02 -21.60
CA PRO A 99 6.55 4.17 -21.91
C PRO A 99 6.19 5.38 -21.02
N ASP A 100 7.17 6.23 -20.74
CA ASP A 100 7.06 7.35 -19.77
C ASP A 100 5.77 8.17 -19.89
N ALA A 101 5.40 8.62 -21.10
CA ALA A 101 4.19 9.42 -21.29
C ALA A 101 2.92 8.67 -20.86
N ALA A 102 2.82 7.38 -21.16
CA ALA A 102 1.68 6.55 -20.80
C ALA A 102 1.71 6.16 -19.30
N SER A 103 2.89 6.06 -18.69
CA SER A 103 3.03 5.90 -17.23
C SER A 103 2.51 7.13 -16.49
N ILE A 104 2.84 8.34 -16.96
CA ILE A 104 2.34 9.59 -16.37
C ILE A 104 0.81 9.67 -16.46
N GLU A 105 0.25 9.37 -17.63
CA GLU A 105 -1.20 9.31 -17.81
C GLU A 105 -1.86 8.28 -16.90
N ALA A 106 -1.29 7.08 -16.78
CA ALA A 106 -1.83 6.01 -15.95
C ALA A 106 -1.79 6.35 -14.46
N ALA A 107 -0.69 6.94 -13.96
CA ALA A 107 -0.58 7.37 -12.58
C ALA A 107 -1.66 8.42 -12.23
N ALA A 108 -1.98 9.31 -13.17
CA ALA A 108 -3.06 10.29 -13.01
C ALA A 108 -4.49 9.69 -13.06
N MET A 109 -4.65 8.43 -13.46
CA MET A 109 -5.96 7.74 -13.48
C MET A 109 -6.38 7.19 -12.10
N VAL A 110 -5.49 7.19 -11.11
CA VAL A 110 -5.81 6.75 -9.75
C VAL A 110 -6.73 7.78 -9.07
N GLU A 111 -7.91 7.35 -8.65
CA GLU A 111 -8.95 8.18 -8.02
C GLU A 111 -9.24 7.77 -6.57
N ASN A 112 -8.40 6.91 -5.99
CA ASN A 112 -8.61 6.35 -4.67
C ASN A 112 -7.31 6.35 -3.85
N ASP A 113 -7.46 6.16 -2.53
CA ASP A 113 -6.34 6.21 -1.61
C ASP A 113 -5.69 4.85 -1.30
N ARG A 114 -6.21 3.76 -1.84
CA ARG A 114 -5.72 2.40 -1.53
C ARG A 114 -4.75 1.86 -2.56
N THR A 115 -4.85 2.29 -3.82
CA THR A 115 -4.06 1.76 -4.92
C THR A 115 -2.63 2.29 -4.82
N VAL A 116 -1.69 1.37 -4.64
CA VAL A 116 -0.24 1.62 -4.69
C VAL A 116 0.23 1.56 -6.14
N VAL A 117 1.15 2.44 -6.54
CA VAL A 117 1.69 2.45 -7.91
C VAL A 117 3.19 2.14 -7.90
N ILE A 118 3.58 1.14 -8.68
CA ILE A 118 4.97 0.80 -8.95
C ILE A 118 5.24 1.08 -10.43
N ASP A 119 6.05 2.08 -10.73
CA ASP A 119 6.40 2.43 -12.11
C ASP A 119 7.77 1.85 -12.50
N ALA A 120 7.80 1.08 -13.59
CA ALA A 120 9.03 0.54 -14.16
C ALA A 120 9.63 1.44 -15.25
N SER A 121 8.98 2.55 -15.59
CA SER A 121 9.43 3.52 -16.60
C SER A 121 10.57 4.41 -16.08
N THR A 122 10.96 5.42 -16.86
CA THR A 122 11.88 6.48 -16.41
C THR A 122 11.16 7.72 -15.88
N ALA A 123 9.84 7.82 -16.02
CA ALA A 123 9.06 9.03 -15.77
C ALA A 123 9.29 9.65 -14.38
N PHE A 124 9.32 8.83 -13.33
CA PHE A 124 9.34 9.31 -11.94
C PHE A 124 10.64 9.03 -11.19
N ARG A 125 11.71 8.58 -11.87
CA ARG A 125 12.93 8.11 -11.19
C ARG A 125 13.68 9.17 -10.39
N VAL A 126 13.45 10.44 -10.71
CA VAL A 126 14.08 11.61 -10.07
C VAL A 126 13.04 12.58 -9.51
N ASP A 127 11.79 12.13 -9.42
CA ASP A 127 10.70 12.91 -8.85
C ASP A 127 10.77 12.82 -7.32
N ASP A 128 10.82 13.96 -6.63
CA ASP A 128 10.94 14.02 -5.17
C ASP A 128 9.68 13.50 -4.45
N ASP A 129 8.54 13.47 -5.14
CA ASP A 129 7.29 12.91 -4.62
C ASP A 129 7.22 11.38 -4.77
N TRP A 130 8.22 10.76 -5.41
CA TRP A 130 8.30 9.31 -5.62
C TRP A 130 9.49 8.68 -4.91
N THR A 131 9.26 7.52 -4.30
CA THR A 131 10.34 6.76 -3.67
C THR A 131 10.99 5.80 -4.66
N TYR A 132 12.30 5.94 -4.88
CA TYR A 132 13.04 5.03 -5.76
C TYR A 132 13.08 3.59 -5.22
N GLY A 133 12.65 2.62 -6.04
CA GLY A 133 12.49 1.22 -5.64
C GLY A 133 13.79 0.41 -5.58
N PHE A 134 14.66 0.69 -4.60
CA PHE A 134 15.87 -0.12 -4.34
C PHE A 134 16.09 -0.35 -2.83
N PRO A 135 15.36 -1.28 -2.20
CA PRO A 135 15.35 -1.46 -0.74
C PRO A 135 16.70 -1.91 -0.17
N GLU A 136 17.56 -2.53 -0.97
CA GLU A 136 18.88 -3.01 -0.54
C GLU A 136 19.92 -1.88 -0.42
N LEU A 137 19.64 -0.68 -0.92
CA LEU A 137 20.60 0.44 -0.95
C LEU A 137 21.05 0.87 0.45
N SER A 138 20.12 0.99 1.39
CA SER A 138 20.40 1.30 2.80
C SER A 138 19.18 1.02 3.67
N LYS A 139 19.38 0.97 4.98
CA LYS A 139 18.25 0.87 5.93
C LYS A 139 17.27 2.04 5.78
N ALA A 140 17.78 3.25 5.60
CA ALA A 140 16.95 4.43 5.37
C ALA A 140 16.12 4.30 4.09
N GLN A 141 16.68 3.74 3.01
CA GLN A 141 15.95 3.50 1.77
C GLN A 141 14.87 2.43 1.95
N HIS A 142 15.20 1.33 2.63
CA HIS A 142 14.22 0.30 2.97
C HIS A 142 13.03 0.90 3.74
N ASP A 143 13.30 1.72 4.76
CA ASP A 143 12.26 2.35 5.57
C ASP A 143 11.44 3.36 4.76
N SER A 144 12.08 4.12 3.86
CA SER A 144 11.40 5.03 2.93
C SER A 144 10.39 4.29 2.04
N ILE A 145 10.82 3.21 1.39
CA ILE A 145 9.95 2.37 0.54
C ILE A 145 8.81 1.76 1.36
N ARG A 146 9.09 1.26 2.57
CA ARG A 146 8.06 0.70 3.47
C ARG A 146 6.98 1.72 3.83
N SER A 147 7.34 2.99 3.97
CA SER A 147 6.42 4.08 4.26
C SER A 147 5.79 4.73 3.02
N SER A 148 6.23 4.35 1.81
CA SER A 148 5.69 4.87 0.56
C SER A 148 4.27 4.36 0.32
N LYS A 149 3.51 5.18 -0.39
CA LYS A 149 2.21 4.82 -0.97
C LYS A 149 2.40 4.31 -2.39
#